data_AF-A0A2R6KJU9-F1
#
_entry.id   AF-A0A2R6KJU9-F1
#
_cell.length_a   1.000
_cell.length_b   1.000
_cell.length_c   1.000
_cell.angle_alpha   90.00
_cell.angle_beta   90.00
_cell.angle_gamma   90.00
#
_symmetry.space_group_name_H-M   'P 1'
#
loop_
_entity.id
_entity.type
_entity.pdbx_description
1 polymer ?
#
loop_
_entity_poly.entity_id
_entity_poly.type
_entity_poly.pdbx_seq_one_letter_code
_entity_poly.pdbx_strand_id
1 'polypeptide(L)' 'MGLDASVTVESADDEVVFRLAVRNDSEHPVELTFRSGQTAEFVVTNDGEPVWRWNDERLFTQQVRTETLSPGSETTAVGH' A
#
# COMPACT_ATOMS: atom_id res chain seq x y z
N MET A 1 0.09 19.45 2.08
CA MET A 1 0.26 18.11 1.46
C MET A 1 -0.81 17.25 2.11
N GLY A 2 -1.70 16.62 1.33
CA GLY A 2 -2.92 16.04 1.91
C GLY A 2 -2.81 14.60 2.37
N LEU A 3 -1.82 13.86 1.89
CA LEU A 3 -1.54 12.49 2.33
C LEU A 3 -0.11 12.40 2.85
N ASP A 4 0.04 11.73 3.98
CA ASP A 4 1.31 11.26 4.52
C ASP A 4 1.37 9.73 4.38
N ALA A 5 2.56 9.21 4.08
CA ALA A 5 2.75 7.78 3.89
C ALA A 5 4.00 7.29 4.62
N SER A 6 3.85 6.18 5.33
CA SER A 6 4.95 5.52 6.04
C SER A 6 4.97 4.03 5.76
N VAL A 7 6.16 3.44 5.76
CA VAL A 7 6.36 2.00 5.61
C VAL A 7 7.07 1.48 6.84
N THR A 8 6.53 0.44 7.45
CA THR A 8 7.22 -0.34 8.48
C THR A 8 7.53 -1.73 7.94
N VAL A 9 8.68 -2.25 8.35
CA VAL A 9 9.14 -3.59 7.99
C VAL A 9 9.43 -4.34 9.27
N GLU A 10 8.80 -5.49 9.43
CA GLU A 10 8.95 -6.36 10.59
C GLU A 10 9.40 -7.75 10.10
N SER A 11 10.50 -8.27 10.64
CA SER A 11 10.92 -9.65 10.42
C SER A 11 10.36 -10.53 11.54
N ALA A 12 9.60 -11.57 11.19
CA ALA A 12 9.08 -12.55 12.12
C ALA A 12 9.40 -13.96 11.59
N ASP A 13 10.16 -14.74 12.36
CA ASP A 13 10.60 -16.08 12.01
C ASP A 13 11.23 -16.15 10.59
N ASP A 14 10.49 -16.72 9.63
CA ASP A 14 10.86 -16.96 8.23
C ASP A 14 10.18 -15.99 7.24
N GLU A 15 9.53 -14.93 7.74
CA GLU A 15 8.73 -13.99 6.94
C GLU A 15 9.15 -12.52 7.19
N VAL A 16 9.04 -11.71 6.14
CA VAL A 16 9.20 -10.25 6.23
C VAL A 16 7.86 -9.60 5.93
N VAL A 17 7.30 -8.92 6.92
CA VAL A 17 6.01 -8.23 6.82
C VAL A 17 6.25 -6.75 6.53
N PHE A 18 5.67 -6.27 5.44
CA PHE A 18 5.64 -4.87 5.05
C PHE A 18 4.27 -4.29 5.37
N ARG A 19 4.22 -3.10 5.98
CA ARG A 19 2.98 -2.36 6.17
C ARG A 19 3.14 -0.96 5.58
N LEU A 20 2.28 -0.60 4.64
CA LEU A 20 2.15 0.75 4.11
C LEU A 20 0.95 1.41 4.78
N ALA A 21 1.19 2.42 5.61
CA ALA A 21 0.16 3.26 6.19
C ALA A 21 0.06 4.56 5.39
N VAL A 22 -1.16 4.93 4.99
CA VAL A 22 -1.46 6.18 4.27
C VAL A 22 -2.50 6.96 5.06
N ARG A 23 -2.12 8.13 5.55
CA ARG A 23 -2.95 9.01 6.39
C ARG A 23 -3.34 10.28 5.65
N ASN A 24 -4.59 10.70 5.79
CA ASN A 24 -5.03 12.00 5.30
C ASN A 24 -4.78 13.10 6.35
N ASP A 25 -3.77 13.94 6.09
CA ASP A 25 -3.34 15.04 6.96
C ASP A 25 -3.97 16.38 6.59
N SER A 26 -4.84 16.40 5.57
CA SER A 26 -5.58 17.59 5.21
C SER A 26 -6.88 17.73 6.00
N GLU A 27 -7.46 18.93 5.93
CA GLU A 27 -8.77 19.25 6.49
C GLU A 27 -9.94 18.83 5.58
N HIS A 28 -9.65 18.20 4.44
CA HIS A 28 -10.65 17.80 3.45
C HIS A 28 -10.59 16.30 3.14
N PRO A 29 -11.72 15.66 2.79
CA PRO A 29 -11.68 14.29 2.29
C PRO A 29 -10.80 14.16 1.04
N VAL A 30 -10.07 13.06 0.94
CA VAL A 30 -9.24 12.71 -0.23
C VAL A 30 -9.80 11.45 -0.88
N GLU A 31 -10.06 11.51 -2.19
CA GLU A 31 -10.47 10.35 -2.98
C GLU A 31 -9.24 9.61 -3.54
N LEU A 32 -9.14 8.33 -3.24
CA LEU A 32 -8.18 7.40 -3.82
C LEU A 32 -8.86 6.58 -4.92
N THR A 33 -8.28 6.54 -6.11
CA THR A 33 -8.80 5.72 -7.21
C THR A 33 -7.84 4.57 -7.51
N PHE A 34 -8.36 3.35 -7.44
CA PHE A 34 -7.63 2.13 -7.79
C PHE A 34 -8.22 1.55 -9.07
N ARG A 35 -7.35 1.17 -10.02
CA ARG A 35 -7.78 0.66 -11.34
C ARG A 35 -8.04 -0.84 -11.38
N SER A 36 -7.77 -1.52 -10.26
CA SER A 36 -7.98 -2.96 -10.07
C SER A 36 -8.25 -3.24 -8.59
N GLY A 37 -8.42 -4.52 -8.25
CA GLY A 37 -8.43 -4.97 -6.86
C GLY A 37 -7.10 -4.77 -6.12
N GLN A 38 -6.01 -4.42 -6.81
CA GLN A 38 -4.72 -4.14 -6.18
C GLN A 38 -4.73 -2.72 -5.56
N THR A 39 -4.32 -2.62 -4.30
CA THR A 39 -4.35 -1.38 -3.52
C THR A 39 -2.96 -0.82 -3.25
N ALA A 40 -1.96 -1.71 -3.16
CA ALA A 40 -0.55 -1.38 -3.02
C ALA A 40 0.30 -2.45 -3.71
N GLU A 41 1.57 -2.14 -3.91
CA GLU A 41 2.59 -3.08 -4.37
C GLU A 41 3.85 -2.90 -3.53
N PHE A 42 4.41 -4.00 -3.06
CA PHE A 42 5.71 -4.01 -2.39
C PHE A 42 6.72 -4.66 -3.32
N VAL A 43 7.87 -4.01 -3.48
CA VAL A 43 8.98 -4.47 -4.30
C VAL A 43 10.24 -4.38 -3.45
N VAL A 44 10.91 -5.52 -3.26
CA VAL A 44 12.23 -5.57 -2.63
C VAL A 44 13.27 -5.51 -3.73
N THR A 45 14.25 -4.64 -3.58
CA THR A 45 15.34 -4.47 -4.55
C THR A 45 16.69 -4.75 -3.89
N ASN A 46 17.60 -5.33 -4.65
CA ASN A 46 19.02 -5.45 -4.32
C ASN A 46 19.81 -4.74 -5.41
N ASP A 47 20.63 -3.74 -5.03
CA ASP A 47 21.36 -2.88 -5.98
C ASP A 47 20.49 -2.26 -7.09
N GLY A 48 19.22 -1.95 -6.76
CA GLY A 48 18.24 -1.39 -7.69
C GLY A 48 17.55 -2.43 -8.58
N GLU A 49 17.93 -3.70 -8.50
CA GLU A 49 17.29 -4.81 -9.21
C GLU A 49 16.18 -5.43 -8.35
N PRO A 50 14.93 -5.53 -8.83
CA PRO A 50 13.85 -6.21 -8.12
C PRO A 50 14.15 -7.69 -7.91
N VAL A 51 14.23 -8.13 -6.65
CA VAL A 51 14.46 -9.53 -6.27
C VAL A 51 13.19 -10.23 -5.78
N TRP A 52 12.16 -9.46 -5.42
CA TRP A 52 10.85 -9.96 -5.03
C TRP A 52 9.77 -8.90 -5.26
N ARG A 53 8.57 -9.33 -5.68
CA ARG A 53 7.36 -8.50 -5.71
C ARG A 53 6.21 -9.22 -5.05
N TRP A 54 5.45 -8.48 -4.24
CA TRP A 54 4.29 -9.01 -3.54
C TRP A 54 3.19 -9.54 -4.46
N ASN A 55 3.06 -8.97 -5.66
CA ASN A 55 1.97 -9.29 -6.58
C ASN A 55 2.30 -10.38 -7.61
N ASP A 56 3.55 -10.88 -7.69
CA ASP A 56 3.99 -11.81 -8.76
C ASP A 56 3.13 -13.08 -8.82
N GLU A 57 2.58 -13.53 -7.68
CA GLU A 57 1.76 -14.75 -7.58
C GLU A 57 0.27 -14.47 -7.31
N ARG A 58 -0.15 -13.21 -7.43
CA ARG A 58 -1.51 -12.76 -7.06
C ARG A 58 -2.32 -12.37 -8.28
N LEU A 59 -3.60 -12.76 -8.27
CA LEU A 59 -4.58 -12.32 -9.26
C LEU A 59 -5.46 -11.23 -8.67
N PHE A 60 -5.68 -10.15 -9.43
CA PHE A 60 -6.54 -9.04 -9.04
C PHE A 60 -7.73 -8.92 -9.97
N THR A 61 -8.87 -8.51 -9.41
CA THR A 61 -10.05 -8.18 -10.21
C THR A 61 -9.79 -6.92 -11.03
N GLN A 62 -10.36 -6.85 -12.24
CA GLN A 62 -10.26 -5.68 -13.11
C GLN A 62 -11.43 -4.72 -12.89
N GLN A 63 -11.62 -4.29 -11.65
CA GLN A 63 -12.67 -3.35 -11.27
C GLN A 63 -12.05 -2.05 -10.76
N VAL A 64 -12.45 -0.93 -11.38
CA VAL A 64 -12.12 0.40 -10.87
C VAL A 64 -12.94 0.66 -9.60
N ARG A 65 -12.27 1.14 -8.57
CA ARG A 65 -12.87 1.43 -7.26
C ARG A 65 -12.33 2.75 -6.73
N THR A 66 -13.18 3.48 -6.01
CA THR A 66 -12.82 4.71 -5.32
C THR A 66 -13.01 4.51 -3.83
N GLU A 67 -12.05 4.96 -3.04
CA GLU A 67 -12.13 5.01 -1.58
C GLU A 67 -11.97 6.47 -1.14
N THR A 68 -12.72 6.88 -0.13
CA THR A 68 -12.59 8.23 0.45
C THR A 68 -11.93 8.14 1.82
N LEU A 69 -10.77 8.75 1.95
CA LEU A 69 -10.11 8.98 3.24
C LEU A 69 -10.61 10.29 3.83
N SER A 70 -11.32 10.21 4.96
CA SER A 70 -11.73 11.40 5.71
C SER A 70 -10.52 12.09 6.35
N PRO A 71 -10.61 13.38 6.70
CA PRO A 71 -9.57 14.08 7.47
C PRO A 71 -9.15 13.29 8.71
N GLY A 72 -7.85 13.12 8.90
CA GLY A 72 -7.25 12.38 10.02
C GLY A 72 -7.40 10.86 9.97
N SER A 73 -8.07 10.30 8.95
CA SER A 73 -8.21 8.85 8.79
C SER A 73 -6.99 8.25 8.09
N GLU A 74 -6.77 6.96 8.34
CA GLU A 74 -5.67 6.17 7.78
C GLU A 74 -6.20 4.88 7.16
N THR A 75 -5.51 4.40 6.13
CA THR A 75 -5.67 3.05 5.57
C THR A 75 -4.32 2.34 5.56
N THR A 76 -4.35 1.01 5.69
CA THR A 76 -3.13 0.18 5.73
C THR A 76 -3.20 -0.93 4.70
N ALA A 77 -2.15 -1.05 3.88
CA ALA A 77 -1.90 -2.23 3.05
C ALA A 77 -0.78 -3.07 3.68
N VAL A 78 -0.92 -4.40 3.65
CA VAL A 78 0.05 -5.34 4.23
C VAL A 78 0.55 -6.28 3.15
N GLY A 79 1.87 -6.43 3.07
CA GLY A 79 2.55 -7.42 2.25
C GLY A 79 3.37 -8.38 3.11
N HIS A 80 3.39 -9.65 2.73
CA HIS A 80 4.23 -10.72 3.25
C HIS A 80 4.67 -11.60 2.09
#